data_AF-A0A7V3LFB1-F1
#
_entry.id   AF-A0A7V3LFB1-F1
#
_cell.length_a   1.000
_cell.length_b   1.000
_cell.length_c   1.000
_cell.angle_alpha   90.00
_cell.angle_beta   90.00
_cell.angle_gamma   90.00
#
_symmetry.space_group_name_H-M   'P 1'
#
loop_
_entity.id
_entity.type
_entity.pdbx_description
1 polymer ?
#
loop_
_entity_poly.entity_id
_entity_poly.type
_entity_poly.pdbx_seq_one_letter_code
_entity_poly.pdbx_strand_id
1 'polypeptide(L)'
;MNAQKGSIWGFVLVIFLGVATLGTGIWYYFYLTKKPATAPAVQKTITWLTPEKIPDLKIFSLEVRPKGGRYYKVGIINKGQYAGGEIILAFAEPAATLGLTDDLYRFIRKDGKLYLLTKYSTQLYQNDGLDRSMFTQDQSYTLPDLDAFATTITYGQLQLIPHPSEINLLFDSNGLKKLFTDSKLGDVYTNASLENLGSYEVAKNCFFVKAPDGTVKFYRYTPPFLDEQGRSDITWQDGTKANGAYTFRSPSGSGFNDCANVVNLSTSEIKKAGTTSTGDPVYIYKDSNHPVLKKIYQEDYVVPSGGIKESYSQFIDSYPVFFWEDPFGRWVQFVNNIYLPW
;
A
#
# COMPACT_ATOMS: atom_id res chain seq x y z
N MET A 1 -19.78 48.84 26.96
CA MET A 1 -21.04 48.30 27.52
C MET A 1 -21.36 46.99 26.82
N ASN A 2 -21.66 45.98 27.63
CA ASN A 2 -21.67 44.55 27.33
C ASN A 2 -22.80 44.10 26.40
N ALA A 3 -22.52 43.11 25.55
CA ALA A 3 -23.52 42.16 25.07
C ALA A 3 -22.95 40.73 25.20
N GLN A 4 -23.23 40.10 26.35
CA GLN A 4 -22.97 38.68 26.58
C GLN A 4 -23.94 37.85 25.72
N LYS A 5 -23.39 36.97 24.87
CA LYS A 5 -24.16 35.92 24.18
C LYS A 5 -24.39 34.76 25.13
N GLY A 6 -25.65 34.52 25.50
CA GLY A 6 -26.07 33.38 26.31
C GLY A 6 -25.97 32.06 25.55
N SER A 7 -25.41 31.05 26.22
CA SER A 7 -25.47 29.64 25.80
C SER A 7 -26.79 29.04 26.28
N ILE A 8 -27.65 28.64 25.35
CA ILE A 8 -28.90 27.93 25.65
C ILE A 8 -28.56 26.44 25.81
N TRP A 9 -28.72 25.92 27.02
CA TRP A 9 -28.66 24.49 27.31
C TRP A 9 -30.08 23.93 27.19
N GLY A 10 -30.32 23.05 26.22
CA GLY A 10 -31.56 22.29 26.13
C GLY A 10 -31.48 21.06 27.02
N PHE A 11 -32.28 21.03 28.09
CA PHE A 11 -32.51 19.82 28.87
C PHE A 11 -33.71 19.07 28.29
N VAL A 12 -33.54 17.81 27.91
CA VAL A 12 -34.64 16.89 27.61
C VAL A 12 -34.94 16.13 28.89
N LEU A 13 -36.09 16.41 29.51
CA LEU A 13 -36.60 15.68 30.67
C LEU A 13 -37.49 14.53 30.18
N VAL A 14 -37.05 13.29 30.35
CA VAL A 14 -37.89 12.11 30.12
C VAL A 14 -38.29 11.56 31.50
N ILE A 15 -39.58 11.63 31.81
CA ILE A 15 -40.16 11.07 33.04
C ILE A 15 -40.68 9.67 32.73
N PHE A 16 -40.13 8.65 33.40
CA PHE A 16 -40.73 7.32 33.48
C PHE A 16 -41.26 7.09 34.89
N LEU A 17 -42.57 6.86 34.99
CA LEU A 17 -43.24 6.35 36.18
C LEU A 17 -43.27 4.82 36.08
N GLY A 18 -42.62 4.13 37.00
CA GLY A 18 -42.64 2.67 37.10
C GLY A 18 -42.22 2.21 38.50
N VAL A 19 -43.16 1.55 39.18
CA VAL A 19 -43.14 1.15 40.60
C VAL A 19 -42.15 0.01 40.87
N ALA A 20 -41.58 0.03 42.08
CA ALA A 20 -40.48 -0.78 42.59
C ALA A 20 -40.74 -2.30 42.68
N THR A 21 -39.67 -3.10 42.53
CA THR A 21 -39.23 -4.06 43.56
C THR A 21 -37.79 -4.55 43.31
N LEU A 22 -36.93 -4.28 44.31
CA LEU A 22 -35.74 -4.99 44.79
C LEU A 22 -34.71 -5.56 43.78
N GLY A 23 -33.51 -4.95 43.81
CA GLY A 23 -32.28 -5.74 43.89
C GLY A 23 -31.33 -5.77 42.68
N THR A 24 -31.05 -4.65 42.02
CA THR A 24 -29.81 -4.47 41.23
C THR A 24 -29.41 -3.00 41.23
N GLY A 25 -28.16 -2.69 41.58
CA GLY A 25 -27.63 -1.33 41.50
C GLY A 25 -27.39 -0.96 40.04
N ILE A 26 -28.31 -0.21 39.44
CA ILE A 26 -28.16 0.33 38.07
C ILE A 26 -27.31 1.59 38.17
N TRP A 27 -26.05 1.52 37.72
CA TRP A 27 -25.20 2.68 37.51
C TRP A 27 -25.64 3.40 36.24
N TYR A 28 -26.20 4.61 36.38
CA TYR A 28 -26.48 5.48 35.24
C TYR A 28 -25.22 6.24 34.83
N TYR A 29 -24.62 5.87 33.70
CA TYR A 29 -23.62 6.68 33.04
C TYR A 29 -24.30 7.82 32.27
N PHE A 30 -24.18 9.04 32.79
CA PHE A 30 -24.54 10.25 32.03
C PHE A 30 -23.46 10.49 30.98
N TYR A 31 -23.72 10.11 29.73
CA TYR A 31 -22.91 10.54 28.60
C TYR A 31 -23.23 12.00 28.29
N LEU A 32 -22.40 12.92 28.77
CA LEU A 32 -22.37 14.29 28.28
C LEU A 32 -21.84 14.28 26.84
N THR A 33 -22.74 14.19 25.86
CA THR A 33 -22.37 14.37 24.45
C THR A 33 -22.05 15.85 24.23
N LYS A 34 -20.79 16.25 24.42
CA LYS A 34 -20.31 17.53 23.91
C LYS A 34 -20.57 17.54 22.41
N LYS A 35 -21.41 18.48 21.95
CA LYS A 35 -21.61 18.73 20.53
C LYS A 35 -20.23 18.91 19.91
N PRO A 36 -19.80 18.06 18.95
CA PRO A 36 -18.47 18.15 18.39
C PRO A 36 -18.31 19.55 17.80
N ALA A 37 -17.24 20.24 18.19
CA ALA A 37 -16.89 21.51 17.58
C ALA A 37 -16.80 21.29 16.07
N THR A 38 -17.47 22.14 15.29
CA THR A 38 -17.37 22.11 13.83
C THR A 38 -15.89 22.23 13.46
N ALA A 39 -15.33 21.18 12.86
CA ALA A 39 -13.95 21.20 12.42
C ALA A 39 -13.74 22.41 11.51
N PRO A 40 -12.65 23.18 11.68
CA PRO A 40 -12.37 24.32 10.81
C PRO A 40 -12.37 23.84 9.35
N ALA A 41 -13.02 24.61 8.48
CA ALA A 41 -13.08 24.29 7.05
C ALA A 41 -11.65 24.21 6.51
N VAL A 42 -11.25 23.02 6.03
CA VAL A 42 -9.94 22.80 5.42
C VAL A 42 -9.85 23.69 4.19
N GLN A 43 -9.05 24.75 4.26
CA GLN A 43 -8.85 25.65 3.14
C GLN A 43 -8.07 24.90 2.06
N LYS A 44 -8.74 24.57 0.95
CA LYS A 44 -8.12 23.88 -0.20
C LYS A 44 -7.05 24.77 -0.83
N THR A 45 -5.78 24.42 -0.63
CA THR A 45 -4.61 25.12 -1.18
C THR A 45 -4.41 24.84 -2.66
N ILE A 46 -4.91 23.69 -3.15
CA ILE A 46 -4.78 23.22 -4.53
C ILE A 46 -6.17 22.83 -5.05
N THR A 47 -6.44 23.13 -6.31
CA THR A 47 -7.56 22.59 -7.08
C THR A 47 -7.01 21.49 -7.98
N TRP A 48 -7.22 20.24 -7.60
CA TRP A 48 -6.83 19.08 -8.40
C TRP A 48 -7.75 18.90 -9.60
N LEU A 49 -7.17 18.50 -10.73
CA LEU A 49 -7.82 18.29 -12.01
C LEU A 49 -7.70 16.81 -12.41
N THR A 50 -8.60 16.36 -13.28
CA THR A 50 -8.33 15.11 -14.01
C THR A 50 -7.11 15.33 -14.89
N PRO A 51 -6.11 14.42 -14.91
CA PRO A 51 -4.92 14.60 -15.73
C PRO A 51 -5.24 14.91 -17.19
N GLU A 52 -4.79 16.07 -17.64
CA GLU A 52 -4.99 16.58 -19.00
C GLU A 52 -3.64 16.58 -19.71
N LYS A 53 -3.53 15.83 -20.82
CA LYS A 53 -2.29 15.80 -21.60
C LYS A 53 -2.02 17.19 -22.20
N ILE A 54 -0.81 17.70 -22.03
CA ILE A 54 -0.39 19.01 -22.56
C ILE A 54 0.70 18.85 -23.63
N PRO A 55 0.98 19.89 -24.44
CA PRO A 55 2.08 19.88 -25.39
C PRO A 55 3.44 19.59 -24.73
N ASP A 56 4.36 19.08 -25.54
CA ASP A 56 5.73 18.77 -25.13
C ASP A 56 6.45 20.03 -24.59
N LEU A 57 6.99 19.93 -23.37
CA LEU A 57 7.75 21.00 -22.73
C LEU A 57 9.23 21.02 -23.14
N LYS A 58 9.70 20.01 -23.88
CA LYS A 58 11.07 19.84 -24.37
C LYS A 58 12.12 19.91 -23.26
N ILE A 59 11.78 19.39 -22.07
CA ILE A 59 12.70 19.37 -20.91
C ILE A 59 13.59 18.13 -20.86
N PHE A 60 13.39 17.16 -21.75
CA PHE A 60 14.23 15.96 -21.84
C PHE A 60 15.09 16.00 -23.11
N SER A 61 16.38 15.69 -22.97
CA SER A 61 17.29 15.44 -24.08
C SER A 61 16.88 14.17 -24.82
N LEU A 62 16.66 14.30 -26.13
CA LEU A 62 16.31 13.18 -27.00
C LEU A 62 17.47 12.20 -27.19
N GLU A 63 18.71 12.62 -26.93
CA GLU A 63 19.87 11.70 -26.96
C GLU A 63 19.78 10.65 -25.85
N VAL A 64 19.31 11.07 -24.67
CA VAL A 64 19.16 10.19 -23.50
C VAL A 64 17.78 9.53 -23.46
N ARG A 65 16.74 10.26 -23.91
CA ARG A 65 15.34 9.83 -23.92
C ARG A 65 14.80 9.94 -25.34
N PRO A 66 15.06 8.98 -26.24
CA PRO A 66 14.67 9.08 -27.66
C PRO A 66 13.18 9.28 -27.90
N LYS A 67 12.32 8.83 -26.96
CA LYS A 67 10.87 9.02 -27.03
C LYS A 67 10.36 10.31 -26.37
N GLY A 68 11.27 11.13 -25.82
CA GLY A 68 10.94 12.35 -25.10
C GLY A 68 10.19 12.09 -23.79
N GLY A 69 9.32 13.03 -23.41
CA GLY A 69 8.48 12.94 -22.22
C GLY A 69 6.99 13.03 -22.52
N ARG A 70 6.18 12.58 -21.58
CA ARG A 70 4.72 12.76 -21.58
C ARG A 70 4.34 13.73 -20.45
N TYR A 71 3.54 14.72 -20.79
CA TYR A 71 3.23 15.83 -19.86
C TYR A 71 1.74 15.92 -19.59
N TYR A 72 1.39 16.12 -18.33
CA TYR A 72 -0.01 16.23 -17.90
C TYR A 72 -0.18 17.39 -16.93
N LYS A 73 -1.15 18.26 -17.17
CA LYS A 73 -1.63 19.23 -16.17
C LYS A 73 -2.58 18.51 -15.22
N VAL A 74 -2.33 18.65 -13.91
CA VAL A 74 -3.06 17.90 -12.87
C VAL A 74 -3.60 18.77 -11.74
N GLY A 75 -3.25 20.05 -11.68
CA GLY A 75 -3.76 20.92 -10.64
C GLY A 75 -3.45 22.39 -10.87
N ILE A 76 -4.13 23.24 -10.09
CA ILE A 76 -3.90 24.69 -10.01
C ILE A 76 -3.70 25.06 -8.55
N ILE A 77 -2.65 25.81 -8.25
CA ILE A 77 -2.32 26.25 -6.89
C ILE A 77 -3.13 27.51 -6.58
N ASN A 78 -3.95 27.46 -5.53
CA ASN A 78 -4.85 28.56 -5.17
C ASN A 78 -4.18 29.59 -4.25
N LYS A 79 -3.17 29.19 -3.46
CA LYS A 79 -2.57 30.01 -2.39
C LYS A 79 -1.06 29.75 -2.23
N GLY A 80 -0.36 30.70 -1.63
CA GLY A 80 1.08 30.62 -1.33
C GLY A 80 1.97 31.12 -2.46
N GLN A 81 3.28 30.81 -2.40
CA GLN A 81 4.30 31.34 -3.32
C GLN A 81 3.98 31.09 -4.81
N TYR A 82 3.36 29.95 -5.09
CA TYR A 82 3.00 29.54 -6.45
C TYR A 82 1.52 29.74 -6.79
N ALA A 83 0.79 30.61 -6.06
CA ALA A 83 -0.62 30.90 -6.39
C ALA A 83 -0.80 31.28 -7.88
N GLY A 84 -1.80 30.70 -8.53
CA GLY A 84 -2.05 30.78 -9.97
C GLY A 84 -1.23 29.80 -10.83
N GLY A 85 -0.22 29.15 -10.25
CA GLY A 85 0.63 28.19 -10.94
C GLY A 85 -0.07 26.85 -11.21
N GLU A 86 0.37 26.19 -12.27
CA GLU A 86 -0.14 24.88 -12.69
C GLU A 86 0.79 23.78 -12.19
N ILE A 87 0.22 22.68 -11.68
CA ILE A 87 0.97 21.47 -11.35
C ILE A 87 1.01 20.58 -12.59
N ILE A 88 2.22 20.18 -12.99
CA ILE A 88 2.49 19.37 -14.17
C ILE A 88 3.21 18.09 -13.76
N LEU A 89 2.72 16.95 -14.24
CA LEU A 89 3.46 15.68 -14.23
C LEU A 89 4.24 15.56 -15.53
N ALA A 90 5.51 15.19 -15.45
CA ALA A 90 6.35 14.84 -16.58
C ALA A 90 6.85 13.40 -16.38
N PHE A 91 6.41 12.50 -17.26
CA PHE A 91 6.87 11.11 -17.31
C PHE A 91 7.96 11.00 -18.36
N ALA A 92 9.09 10.41 -18.00
CA ALA A 92 10.15 10.06 -18.94
C ALA A 92 10.31 8.54 -18.98
N GLU A 93 10.24 7.95 -20.18
CA GLU A 93 10.51 6.53 -20.34
C GLU A 93 11.94 6.19 -19.88
N PRO A 94 12.17 5.07 -19.19
CA PRO A 94 13.47 4.71 -18.62
C PRO A 94 14.59 4.79 -19.66
N ALA A 95 15.73 5.38 -19.28
CA ALA A 95 16.86 5.60 -20.17
C ALA A 95 17.55 4.27 -20.50
N ALA A 96 17.08 3.57 -21.54
CA ALA A 96 17.68 2.41 -22.24
C ALA A 96 18.24 1.22 -21.42
N THR A 97 18.28 1.28 -20.09
CA THR A 97 18.94 0.29 -19.23
C THR A 97 18.03 -0.05 -18.06
N LEU A 98 17.38 -1.20 -18.16
CA LEU A 98 16.88 -2.02 -17.04
C LEU A 98 15.73 -1.47 -16.17
N GLY A 99 15.30 -0.22 -16.34
CA GLY A 99 14.10 0.30 -15.66
C GLY A 99 12.81 -0.24 -16.29
N LEU A 100 11.90 -0.80 -15.48
CA LEU A 100 10.57 -1.22 -15.93
C LEU A 100 9.51 -0.11 -15.81
N THR A 101 9.84 1.01 -15.17
CA THR A 101 8.90 2.11 -14.92
C THR A 101 9.47 3.43 -15.41
N ASP A 102 8.58 4.32 -15.84
CA ASP A 102 8.94 5.70 -16.17
C ASP A 102 9.55 6.41 -14.95
N ASP A 103 10.37 7.41 -15.18
CA ASP A 103 10.69 8.41 -14.15
C ASP A 103 9.56 9.44 -14.11
N LEU A 104 9.15 9.86 -12.92
CA LEU A 104 8.10 10.84 -12.72
C LEU A 104 8.65 12.09 -12.05
N TYR A 105 8.48 13.22 -12.74
CA TYR A 105 8.86 14.53 -12.22
C TYR A 105 7.62 15.40 -12.06
N ARG A 106 7.53 16.11 -10.93
CA ARG A 106 6.44 17.04 -10.64
C ARG A 106 6.96 18.46 -10.74
N PHE A 107 6.40 19.23 -11.66
CA PHE A 107 6.73 20.62 -11.88
C PHE A 107 5.59 21.54 -11.47
N ILE A 108 5.94 22.76 -11.11
CA ILE A 108 5.03 23.89 -11.14
C ILE A 108 5.39 24.77 -12.34
N ARG A 109 4.41 25.09 -13.17
CA ARG A 109 4.55 26.10 -14.23
C ARG A 109 3.88 27.39 -13.78
N LYS A 110 4.65 28.47 -13.71
CA LYS A 110 4.16 29.80 -13.32
C LYS A 110 4.96 30.88 -14.03
N ASP A 111 4.27 31.86 -14.62
CA ASP A 111 4.85 33.02 -15.30
C ASP A 111 5.92 32.63 -16.34
N GLY A 112 5.64 31.55 -17.10
CA GLY A 112 6.55 31.00 -18.11
C GLY A 112 7.75 30.22 -17.57
N LYS A 113 7.89 30.07 -16.25
CA LYS A 113 9.00 29.34 -15.60
C LYS A 113 8.54 27.98 -15.07
N LEU A 114 9.48 27.04 -14.99
CA LEU A 114 9.28 25.72 -14.41
C LEU A 114 10.04 25.59 -13.08
N TYR A 115 9.38 25.00 -12.10
CA TYR A 115 9.93 24.72 -10.78
C TYR A 115 9.77 23.22 -10.49
N LEU A 116 10.87 22.48 -10.44
CA LEU A 116 10.87 21.06 -10.13
C LEU A 116 10.71 20.83 -8.63
N LEU A 117 9.66 20.12 -8.23
CA LEU A 117 9.40 19.73 -6.85
C LEU A 117 10.15 18.44 -6.53
N THR A 118 11.41 18.56 -6.10
CA THR A 118 12.28 17.39 -5.93
C THR A 118 11.78 16.41 -4.88
N LYS A 119 11.12 16.89 -3.81
CA LYS A 119 10.49 16.05 -2.77
C LYS A 119 9.48 15.05 -3.33
N TYR A 120 8.82 15.41 -4.43
CA TYR A 120 7.76 14.60 -5.05
C TYR A 120 8.14 14.16 -6.46
N SER A 121 9.43 14.07 -6.75
CA SER A 121 9.92 13.63 -8.05
C SER A 121 10.87 12.46 -7.88
N THR A 122 11.02 11.68 -8.94
CA THR A 122 12.09 10.69 -9.02
C THR A 122 13.43 11.37 -8.80
N GLN A 123 14.33 10.66 -8.10
CA GLN A 123 15.66 11.14 -7.81
C GLN A 123 16.37 11.58 -9.09
N LEU A 124 17.05 12.72 -9.03
CA LEU A 124 17.80 13.26 -10.16
C LEU A 124 19.15 12.56 -10.27
N TYR A 125 19.50 12.16 -11.48
CA TYR A 125 20.77 11.55 -11.83
C TYR A 125 21.48 12.38 -12.90
N GLN A 126 22.81 12.34 -12.97
CA GLN A 126 23.54 13.12 -13.99
C GLN A 126 23.07 12.79 -15.42
N ASN A 127 22.61 11.56 -15.64
CA ASN A 127 22.25 11.02 -16.95
C ASN A 127 20.73 10.79 -17.06
N ASP A 128 19.91 11.51 -16.29
CA ASP A 128 18.45 11.39 -16.34
C ASP A 128 17.84 12.00 -17.62
N GLY A 129 18.64 12.76 -18.37
CA GLY A 129 18.22 13.43 -19.60
C GLY A 129 17.49 14.75 -19.36
N LEU A 130 17.35 15.23 -18.12
CA LEU A 130 16.72 16.54 -17.85
C LEU A 130 17.63 17.71 -18.26
N ASP A 131 17.09 18.63 -19.05
CA ASP A 131 17.71 19.93 -19.30
C ASP A 131 17.52 20.84 -18.08
N ARG A 132 18.54 20.86 -17.21
CA ARG A 132 18.55 21.62 -15.96
C ARG A 132 18.54 23.13 -16.17
N SER A 133 18.76 23.64 -17.38
CA SER A 133 18.65 25.07 -17.67
C SER A 133 17.19 25.54 -17.79
N MET A 134 16.26 24.61 -17.99
CA MET A 134 14.84 24.90 -18.23
C MET A 134 14.01 25.05 -16.94
N PHE A 135 14.59 24.76 -15.77
CA PHE A 135 13.85 24.78 -14.50
C PHE A 135 14.73 25.12 -13.30
N THR A 136 14.07 25.59 -12.23
CA THR A 136 14.66 25.73 -10.90
C THR A 136 14.21 24.59 -10.00
N GLN A 137 15.07 24.07 -9.13
CA GLN A 137 14.66 23.08 -8.13
C GLN A 137 14.09 23.76 -6.89
N ASP A 138 12.96 23.25 -6.40
CA ASP A 138 12.38 23.65 -5.13
C ASP A 138 12.18 22.41 -4.25
N GLN A 139 12.96 22.34 -3.18
CA GLN A 139 12.92 21.25 -2.19
C GLN A 139 12.02 21.58 -1.01
N SER A 140 11.60 22.85 -0.89
CA SER A 140 10.93 23.40 0.28
C SER A 140 9.41 23.37 0.16
N TYR A 141 8.89 23.46 -1.08
CA TYR A 141 7.46 23.49 -1.30
C TYR A 141 6.81 22.13 -1.05
N THR A 142 5.71 22.15 -0.30
CA THR A 142 4.96 20.94 0.05
C THR A 142 3.62 20.90 -0.69
N LEU A 143 3.18 19.69 -0.98
CA LEU A 143 1.86 19.36 -1.50
C LEU A 143 1.16 18.53 -0.41
N PRO A 144 0.50 19.18 0.58
CA PRO A 144 -0.04 18.48 1.76
C PRO A 144 -0.99 17.33 1.42
N ASP A 145 -1.76 17.47 0.35
CA ASP A 145 -2.68 16.43 -0.12
C ASP A 145 -1.94 15.17 -0.61
N LEU A 146 -0.71 15.31 -1.12
CA LEU A 146 0.15 14.17 -1.49
C LEU A 146 0.90 13.61 -0.29
N ASP A 147 1.28 14.44 0.67
CA ASP A 147 1.94 14.00 1.92
C ASP A 147 1.05 13.04 2.72
N ALA A 148 -0.28 13.17 2.61
CA ALA A 148 -1.23 12.26 3.27
C ALA A 148 -1.08 10.78 2.83
N PHE A 149 -0.55 10.53 1.63
CA PHE A 149 -0.35 9.18 1.08
C PHE A 149 0.93 8.49 1.59
N ALA A 150 1.72 9.16 2.44
CA ALA A 150 2.83 8.54 3.15
C ALA A 150 2.39 7.84 4.46
N THR A 151 1.08 7.74 4.71
CA THR A 151 0.55 7.23 5.98
C THR A 151 0.04 5.79 5.86
N THR A 152 0.13 5.03 6.95
CA THR A 152 -0.47 3.69 7.04
C THR A 152 -2.00 3.79 6.97
N ILE A 153 -2.62 2.94 6.16
CA ILE A 153 -4.08 2.78 6.10
C ILE A 153 -4.48 1.72 7.11
N THR A 154 -5.45 2.03 7.97
CA THR A 154 -6.01 1.08 8.92
C THR A 154 -7.42 0.68 8.49
N TYR A 155 -7.66 -0.62 8.33
CA TYR A 155 -8.99 -1.16 8.02
C TYR A 155 -9.30 -2.36 8.93
N GLY A 156 -10.10 -2.12 9.97
CA GLY A 156 -10.28 -3.11 11.04
C GLY A 156 -8.95 -3.38 11.76
N GLN A 157 -8.51 -4.64 11.76
CA GLN A 157 -7.20 -5.05 12.30
C GLN A 157 -6.06 -4.97 11.26
N LEU A 158 -6.37 -4.58 10.02
CA LEU A 158 -5.40 -4.53 8.94
C LEU A 158 -4.59 -3.24 8.97
N GLN A 159 -3.31 -3.36 8.64
CA GLN A 159 -2.43 -2.24 8.34
C GLN A 159 -1.87 -2.39 6.92
N LEU A 160 -2.17 -1.40 6.08
CA LEU A 160 -1.55 -1.25 4.76
C LEU A 160 -0.48 -0.17 4.86
N ILE A 161 0.76 -0.55 4.63
CA ILE A 161 1.92 0.34 4.72
C ILE A 161 2.29 0.78 3.30
N PRO A 162 2.62 2.07 3.08
CA PRO A 162 3.13 2.52 1.80
C PRO A 162 4.25 1.61 1.29
N HIS A 163 4.17 1.21 0.04
CA HIS A 163 5.25 0.42 -0.55
C HIS A 163 6.48 1.33 -0.74
N PRO A 164 7.70 0.86 -0.42
CA PRO A 164 8.91 1.70 -0.50
C PRO A 164 9.30 2.06 -1.94
N SER A 165 9.00 1.19 -2.90
CA SER A 165 9.17 1.50 -4.33
C SER A 165 8.03 2.40 -4.80
N GLU A 166 8.34 3.39 -5.62
CA GLU A 166 7.33 4.18 -6.32
C GLU A 166 7.02 3.56 -7.69
N ILE A 167 5.75 3.57 -8.07
CA ILE A 167 5.31 3.24 -9.42
C ILE A 167 4.83 4.53 -10.03
N ASN A 168 5.55 4.94 -11.06
CA ASN A 168 5.36 6.20 -11.73
C ASN A 168 4.35 6.04 -12.86
N LEU A 169 3.08 5.84 -12.50
CA LEU A 169 1.98 5.67 -13.44
C LEU A 169 0.79 6.57 -13.10
N LEU A 170 0.02 6.92 -14.12
CA LEU A 170 -1.33 7.42 -13.93
C LEU A 170 -2.22 6.29 -13.41
N PHE A 171 -3.16 6.64 -12.55
CA PHE A 171 -4.12 5.69 -12.03
C PHE A 171 -5.08 5.23 -13.13
N ASP A 172 -5.21 3.92 -13.29
CA ASP A 172 -6.18 3.25 -14.15
C ASP A 172 -6.91 2.19 -13.31
N SER A 173 -8.24 2.20 -13.30
CA SER A 173 -9.01 1.18 -12.59
C SER A 173 -9.19 -0.11 -13.39
N ASN A 174 -8.79 -0.15 -14.67
CA ASN A 174 -8.92 -1.34 -15.50
C ASN A 174 -8.10 -2.50 -14.91
N GLY A 175 -8.72 -3.67 -14.77
CA GLY A 175 -8.10 -4.83 -14.14
C GLY A 175 -8.02 -4.74 -12.61
N LEU A 176 -8.59 -3.70 -11.98
CA LEU A 176 -8.65 -3.56 -10.54
C LEU A 176 -10.06 -3.84 -9.99
N LYS A 177 -10.10 -4.38 -8.77
CA LYS A 177 -11.32 -4.57 -7.97
C LYS A 177 -11.27 -3.64 -6.77
N LYS A 178 -12.34 -2.85 -6.57
CA LYS A 178 -12.52 -2.06 -5.34
C LYS A 178 -12.74 -3.00 -4.14
N LEU A 179 -12.03 -2.74 -3.05
CA LEU A 179 -12.17 -3.49 -1.80
C LEU A 179 -12.96 -2.71 -0.76
N PHE A 180 -12.53 -1.48 -0.47
CA PHE A 180 -13.17 -0.60 0.52
C PHE A 180 -12.91 0.87 0.19
N THR A 181 -13.45 1.77 1.00
CA THR A 181 -13.19 3.22 0.92
C THR A 181 -12.59 3.68 2.24
N ASP A 182 -11.37 4.20 2.20
CA ASP A 182 -10.75 4.89 3.31
C ASP A 182 -11.25 6.34 3.39
N SER A 183 -11.54 6.81 4.60
CA SER A 183 -12.09 8.16 4.82
C SER A 183 -11.16 9.30 4.41
N LYS A 184 -9.84 9.08 4.38
CA LYS A 184 -8.82 10.08 4.06
C LYS A 184 -8.36 9.94 2.61
N LEU A 185 -8.11 8.72 2.16
CA LEU A 185 -7.46 8.46 0.87
C LEU A 185 -8.44 8.06 -0.24
N GLY A 186 -9.69 7.73 0.10
CA GLY A 186 -10.71 7.33 -0.85
C GLY A 186 -10.70 5.83 -1.15
N ASP A 187 -11.07 5.46 -2.36
CA ASP A 187 -11.25 4.06 -2.74
C ASP A 187 -9.93 3.30 -2.80
N VAL A 188 -9.90 2.14 -2.14
CA VAL A 188 -8.77 1.22 -2.12
C VAL A 188 -9.09 0.02 -3.01
N TYR A 189 -8.17 -0.29 -3.91
CA TYR A 189 -8.31 -1.33 -4.92
C TYR A 189 -7.24 -2.41 -4.76
N THR A 190 -7.44 -3.58 -5.38
CA THR A 190 -6.41 -4.60 -5.61
C THR A 190 -6.59 -5.20 -7.00
N ASN A 191 -5.67 -6.05 -7.46
CA ASN A 191 -5.82 -6.73 -8.75
C ASN A 191 -7.09 -7.60 -8.76
N ALA A 192 -7.89 -7.52 -9.83
CA ALA A 192 -9.14 -8.27 -9.93
C ALA A 192 -8.90 -9.78 -10.18
N SER A 193 -7.78 -10.13 -10.82
CA SER A 193 -7.35 -11.49 -11.09
C SER A 193 -5.82 -11.57 -11.12
N LEU A 194 -5.28 -12.74 -10.81
CA LEU A 194 -3.85 -13.04 -10.95
C LEU A 194 -3.39 -13.04 -12.41
N GLU A 195 -4.31 -13.29 -13.35
CA GLU A 195 -4.03 -13.43 -14.79
C GLU A 195 -4.14 -12.10 -15.55
N ASN A 196 -4.81 -11.10 -14.99
CA ASN A 196 -5.05 -9.82 -15.66
C ASN A 196 -4.61 -8.66 -14.76
N LEU A 197 -3.32 -8.35 -14.85
CA LEU A 197 -2.67 -7.34 -14.04
C LEU A 197 -2.69 -5.94 -14.69
N GLY A 198 -2.99 -5.86 -15.99
CA GLY A 198 -3.02 -4.63 -16.76
C GLY A 198 -1.72 -3.82 -16.62
N SER A 199 -1.85 -2.50 -16.45
CA SER A 199 -0.69 -1.60 -16.25
C SER A 199 0.06 -1.82 -14.92
N TYR A 200 -0.38 -2.74 -14.06
CA TYR A 200 0.16 -2.99 -12.72
C TYR A 200 0.92 -4.30 -12.60
N GLU A 201 1.43 -4.84 -13.72
CA GLU A 201 2.27 -6.05 -13.72
C GLU A 201 3.46 -5.99 -12.74
N VAL A 202 3.97 -4.78 -12.48
CA VAL A 202 5.09 -4.51 -11.57
C VAL A 202 4.71 -4.43 -10.08
N ALA A 203 3.43 -4.48 -9.73
CA ALA A 203 2.93 -4.44 -8.34
C ALA A 203 1.82 -5.48 -8.10
N LYS A 204 2.13 -6.76 -8.33
CA LYS A 204 1.14 -7.82 -8.16
C LYS A 204 0.68 -7.92 -6.70
N ASN A 205 -0.62 -8.14 -6.54
CA ASN A 205 -1.27 -8.39 -5.25
C ASN A 205 -1.14 -7.24 -4.24
N CYS A 206 -0.77 -6.05 -4.70
CA CYS A 206 -0.72 -4.83 -3.91
C CYS A 206 -2.11 -4.21 -3.72
N PHE A 207 -2.15 -3.16 -2.91
CA PHE A 207 -3.33 -2.31 -2.72
C PHE A 207 -3.08 -0.97 -3.37
N PHE A 208 -4.01 -0.48 -4.17
CA PHE A 208 -3.85 0.73 -4.96
C PHE A 208 -4.83 1.80 -4.52
N VAL A 209 -4.36 3.04 -4.51
CA VAL A 209 -5.18 4.23 -4.26
C VAL A 209 -4.83 5.29 -5.28
N LYS A 210 -5.85 6.01 -5.76
CA LYS A 210 -5.67 7.16 -6.66
C LYS A 210 -5.26 8.38 -5.85
N ALA A 211 -4.08 8.92 -6.12
CA ALA A 211 -3.64 10.20 -5.55
C ALA A 211 -4.40 11.39 -6.18
N PRO A 212 -4.47 12.54 -5.49
CA PRO A 212 -5.12 13.74 -5.99
C PRO A 212 -4.61 14.24 -7.34
N ASP A 213 -3.32 14.03 -7.63
CA ASP A 213 -2.69 14.37 -8.92
C ASP A 213 -3.00 13.36 -10.03
N GLY A 214 -3.83 12.35 -9.75
CA GLY A 214 -4.22 11.31 -10.67
C GLY A 214 -3.19 10.19 -10.83
N THR A 215 -2.08 10.21 -10.09
CA THR A 215 -1.12 9.09 -10.05
C THR A 215 -1.60 7.95 -9.16
N VAL A 216 -0.98 6.78 -9.31
CA VAL A 216 -1.19 5.66 -8.40
C VAL A 216 -0.26 5.75 -7.20
N LYS A 217 -0.78 5.47 -6.01
CA LYS A 217 0.00 5.09 -4.83
C LYS A 217 -0.38 3.68 -4.45
N PHE A 218 0.60 2.88 -4.04
CA PHE A 218 0.35 1.51 -3.67
C PHE A 218 0.95 1.14 -2.33
N TYR A 219 0.29 0.20 -1.70
CA TYR A 219 0.51 -0.22 -0.34
C TYR A 219 0.66 -1.73 -0.31
N ARG A 220 1.41 -2.19 0.68
CA ARG A 220 1.51 -3.61 1.01
C ARG A 220 0.83 -3.86 2.34
N TYR A 221 0.28 -5.05 2.47
CA TYR A 221 -0.24 -5.52 3.73
C TYR A 221 0.87 -6.13 4.59
N THR A 222 0.81 -5.93 5.90
CA THR A 222 1.67 -6.61 6.87
C THR A 222 0.81 -7.55 7.72
N PRO A 223 0.97 -8.88 7.60
CA PRO A 223 0.27 -9.82 8.46
C PRO A 223 0.56 -9.55 9.94
N PRO A 224 -0.46 -9.45 10.83
CA PRO A 224 -0.30 -9.03 12.21
C PRO A 224 0.45 -10.06 13.07
N PHE A 225 0.63 -11.27 12.55
CA PHE A 225 1.33 -12.37 13.21
C PHE A 225 2.78 -12.53 12.73
N LEU A 226 3.27 -11.64 11.86
CA LEU A 226 4.68 -11.57 11.48
C LEU A 226 5.34 -10.35 12.13
N ASP A 227 6.58 -10.51 12.57
CA ASP A 227 7.42 -9.38 12.93
C ASP A 227 8.19 -8.80 11.73
N GLU A 228 8.98 -7.75 11.96
CA GLU A 228 9.77 -7.07 10.93
C GLU A 228 10.82 -7.99 10.25
N GLN A 229 11.23 -9.07 10.92
CA GLN A 229 12.15 -10.08 10.38
C GLN A 229 11.40 -11.24 9.69
N GLY A 230 10.07 -11.18 9.62
CA GLY A 230 9.22 -12.23 9.05
C GLY A 230 9.08 -13.46 9.95
N ARG A 231 9.47 -13.38 11.23
CA ARG A 231 9.24 -14.48 12.18
C ARG A 231 7.76 -14.51 12.53
N SER A 232 7.16 -15.70 12.47
CA SER A 232 5.73 -15.88 12.69
C SER A 232 5.41 -16.29 14.13
N ASP A 233 4.39 -15.68 14.73
CA ASP A 233 3.81 -16.13 16.00
C ASP A 233 2.67 -17.13 15.74
N ILE A 234 3.02 -18.26 15.14
CA ILE A 234 2.11 -19.37 14.85
C ILE A 234 2.35 -20.49 15.87
N THR A 235 1.27 -21.03 16.42
CA THR A 235 1.27 -22.28 17.19
C THR A 235 0.67 -23.40 16.34
N TRP A 236 1.45 -24.44 16.10
CA TRP A 236 1.04 -25.62 15.34
C TRP A 236 0.15 -26.53 16.18
N GLN A 237 -0.56 -27.45 15.54
CA GLN A 237 -1.49 -28.38 16.20
C GLN A 237 -0.80 -29.35 17.17
N ASP A 238 0.49 -29.63 16.98
CA ASP A 238 1.31 -30.41 17.89
C ASP A 238 1.78 -29.61 19.13
N GLY A 239 1.39 -28.34 19.24
CA GLY A 239 1.76 -27.43 20.32
C GLY A 239 3.11 -26.76 20.15
N THR A 240 3.88 -27.10 19.11
CA THR A 240 5.13 -26.43 18.80
C THR A 240 4.87 -25.04 18.21
N LYS A 241 5.84 -24.14 18.38
CA LYS A 241 5.81 -22.82 17.76
C LYS A 241 6.58 -22.84 16.45
N ALA A 242 6.12 -22.06 15.48
CA ALA A 242 6.89 -21.82 14.27
C ALA A 242 8.26 -21.25 14.61
N ASN A 243 9.30 -21.98 14.21
CA ASN A 243 10.69 -21.59 14.41
C ASN A 243 11.27 -21.21 13.05
N GLY A 244 11.47 -19.92 12.81
CA GLY A 244 12.01 -19.41 11.55
C GLY A 244 11.29 -18.18 11.03
N ALA A 245 11.90 -17.58 10.00
CA ALA A 245 11.31 -16.49 9.25
C ALA A 245 10.64 -17.04 7.99
N TYR A 246 9.45 -16.53 7.69
CA TYR A 246 8.72 -16.85 6.47
C TYR A 246 8.61 -15.61 5.60
N THR A 247 8.70 -15.81 4.29
CA THR A 247 8.32 -14.80 3.32
C THR A 247 6.97 -15.16 2.73
N PHE A 248 6.13 -14.14 2.58
CA PHE A 248 4.87 -14.22 1.86
C PHE A 248 4.93 -13.43 0.57
N ARG A 249 6.13 -13.07 0.11
CA ARG A 249 6.36 -12.40 -1.17
C ARG A 249 7.07 -13.38 -2.08
N SER A 250 6.63 -13.44 -3.33
CA SER A 250 7.28 -14.30 -4.32
C SER A 250 8.72 -13.81 -4.53
N PRO A 251 9.74 -14.66 -4.38
CA PRO A 251 11.11 -14.31 -4.76
C PRO A 251 11.15 -14.20 -6.29
N SER A 252 11.01 -12.99 -6.81
CA SER A 252 11.14 -12.71 -8.23
C SER A 252 12.54 -12.10 -8.50
N GLY A 253 13.21 -12.59 -9.54
CA GLY A 253 14.63 -12.30 -9.80
C GLY A 253 14.95 -10.88 -10.29
N SER A 254 14.06 -9.90 -10.18
CA SER A 254 14.26 -8.59 -10.83
C SER A 254 13.64 -7.40 -10.09
N GLY A 255 13.86 -7.27 -8.78
CA GLY A 255 13.67 -6.02 -8.04
C GLY A 255 12.22 -5.57 -7.78
N PHE A 256 11.23 -6.21 -8.41
CA PHE A 256 9.81 -6.00 -8.16
C PHE A 256 9.24 -7.21 -7.43
N ASN A 257 9.19 -7.11 -6.10
CA ASN A 257 8.56 -8.13 -5.28
C ASN A 257 7.06 -7.90 -5.27
N ASP A 258 6.30 -8.96 -5.55
CA ASP A 258 4.86 -8.98 -5.31
C ASP A 258 4.59 -8.52 -3.86
N CYS A 259 3.53 -7.76 -3.63
CA CYS A 259 3.18 -7.36 -2.26
C CYS A 259 2.75 -8.56 -1.41
N ALA A 260 2.26 -9.62 -2.06
CA ALA A 260 1.95 -10.90 -1.46
C ALA A 260 1.98 -12.02 -2.53
N ASN A 261 2.32 -13.24 -2.13
CA ASN A 261 2.27 -14.46 -2.93
C ASN A 261 0.85 -15.03 -2.83
N VAL A 262 -0.08 -14.38 -3.54
CA VAL A 262 -1.47 -14.82 -3.59
C VAL A 262 -1.58 -16.00 -4.55
N VAL A 263 -2.20 -17.08 -4.09
CA VAL A 263 -2.34 -18.33 -4.83
C VAL A 263 -3.82 -18.66 -5.06
N ASN A 264 -4.13 -19.27 -6.20
CA ASN A 264 -5.42 -19.90 -6.41
C ASN A 264 -5.37 -21.32 -5.84
N LEU A 265 -5.95 -21.50 -4.65
CA LEU A 265 -5.81 -22.71 -3.84
C LEU A 265 -7.18 -23.31 -3.55
N SER A 266 -7.36 -24.60 -3.83
CA SER A 266 -8.59 -25.29 -3.46
C SER A 266 -8.56 -25.65 -1.98
N THR A 267 -9.63 -25.34 -1.25
CA THR A 267 -9.79 -25.76 0.15
C THR A 267 -9.78 -27.28 0.32
N SER A 268 -10.03 -28.03 -0.77
CA SER A 268 -9.91 -29.49 -0.78
C SER A 268 -8.45 -29.98 -0.68
N GLU A 269 -7.47 -29.17 -1.05
CA GLU A 269 -6.04 -29.51 -1.06
C GLU A 269 -5.34 -29.22 0.27
N ILE A 270 -5.97 -28.46 1.17
CA ILE A 270 -5.37 -27.97 2.41
C ILE A 270 -6.10 -28.41 3.67
N LYS A 271 -5.34 -28.57 4.76
CA LYS A 271 -5.87 -28.86 6.10
C LYS A 271 -5.34 -27.83 7.09
N LYS A 272 -6.15 -27.51 8.10
CA LYS A 272 -5.72 -26.67 9.23
C LYS A 272 -4.54 -27.37 9.92
N ALA A 273 -3.47 -26.62 10.20
CA ALA A 273 -2.27 -27.13 10.86
C ALA A 273 -1.82 -26.28 12.04
N GLY A 274 -2.35 -25.07 12.20
CA GLY A 274 -1.99 -24.19 13.31
C GLY A 274 -2.96 -23.03 13.47
N THR A 275 -2.58 -22.12 14.34
CA THR A 275 -3.29 -20.87 14.60
C THR A 275 -2.29 -19.75 14.82
N THR A 276 -2.59 -18.56 14.31
CA THR A 276 -1.82 -17.33 14.57
C THR A 276 -2.06 -16.84 16.01
N SER A 277 -1.26 -15.88 16.46
CA SER A 277 -1.47 -15.17 17.73
C SER A 277 -2.77 -14.38 17.82
N THR A 278 -3.35 -14.03 16.67
CA THR A 278 -4.68 -13.40 16.55
C THR A 278 -5.84 -14.39 16.60
N GLY A 279 -5.56 -15.70 16.60
CA GLY A 279 -6.58 -16.75 16.60
C GLY A 279 -6.99 -17.23 15.20
N ASP A 280 -6.36 -16.71 14.14
CA ASP A 280 -6.69 -17.07 12.76
C ASP A 280 -6.09 -18.45 12.41
N PRO A 281 -6.84 -19.33 11.72
CA PRO A 281 -6.31 -20.62 11.31
C PRO A 281 -5.24 -20.46 10.22
N VAL A 282 -4.19 -21.28 10.31
CA VAL A 282 -3.24 -21.48 9.20
C VAL A 282 -3.31 -22.91 8.70
N TYR A 283 -3.01 -23.08 7.41
CA TYR A 283 -3.25 -24.31 6.68
C TYR A 283 -1.97 -24.79 5.99
N ILE A 284 -1.89 -26.09 5.73
CA ILE A 284 -0.83 -26.71 4.91
C ILE A 284 -1.47 -27.64 3.89
N TYR A 285 -0.69 -28.08 2.90
CA TYR A 285 -1.14 -29.12 1.99
C TYR A 285 -1.50 -30.42 2.74
N LYS A 286 -2.60 -31.06 2.32
CA LYS A 286 -3.00 -32.40 2.82
C LYS A 286 -2.01 -33.47 2.38
N ASP A 287 -1.61 -33.42 1.11
CA ASP A 287 -0.65 -34.34 0.52
C ASP A 287 0.78 -33.84 0.80
N SER A 288 1.53 -34.60 1.60
CA SER A 288 2.93 -34.29 1.87
C SER A 288 3.82 -34.49 0.64
N ASN A 289 3.34 -35.13 -0.43
CA ASN A 289 4.02 -35.26 -1.72
C ASN A 289 3.51 -34.29 -2.79
N HIS A 290 2.79 -33.23 -2.39
CA HIS A 290 2.27 -32.23 -3.31
C HIS A 290 3.38 -31.70 -4.25
N PRO A 291 3.12 -31.55 -5.57
CA PRO A 291 4.15 -31.15 -6.54
C PRO A 291 4.91 -29.87 -6.17
N VAL A 292 4.22 -28.88 -5.59
CA VAL A 292 4.84 -27.62 -5.12
C VAL A 292 5.87 -27.88 -4.01
N LEU A 293 5.58 -28.77 -3.06
CA LEU A 293 6.50 -29.10 -1.97
C LEU A 293 7.72 -29.86 -2.50
N LYS A 294 7.51 -30.77 -3.45
CA LYS A 294 8.61 -31.49 -4.12
C LYS A 294 9.51 -30.53 -4.89
N LYS A 295 8.92 -29.59 -5.63
CA LYS A 295 9.68 -28.56 -6.35
C LYS A 295 10.54 -27.73 -5.40
N ILE A 296 9.96 -27.18 -4.34
CA ILE A 296 10.71 -26.38 -3.36
C ILE A 296 11.87 -27.21 -2.79
N TYR A 297 11.62 -28.44 -2.36
CA TYR A 297 12.67 -29.28 -1.81
C TYR A 297 13.74 -29.65 -2.82
N GLN A 298 13.38 -29.96 -4.08
CA GLN A 298 14.32 -30.47 -5.08
C GLN A 298 15.12 -29.36 -5.77
N GLU A 299 14.45 -28.24 -6.08
CA GLU A 299 14.96 -27.18 -6.94
C GLU A 299 15.35 -25.93 -6.15
N ASP A 300 14.48 -25.46 -5.25
CA ASP A 300 14.67 -24.15 -4.58
C ASP A 300 15.53 -24.25 -3.33
N TYR A 301 15.46 -25.37 -2.59
CA TYR A 301 16.22 -25.58 -1.37
C TYR A 301 17.68 -25.94 -1.68
N VAL A 302 18.50 -24.89 -1.76
CA VAL A 302 19.95 -24.98 -1.99
C VAL A 302 20.70 -24.92 -0.66
N VAL A 303 21.39 -26.02 -0.34
CA VAL A 303 22.23 -26.12 0.85
C VAL A 303 23.64 -25.59 0.52
N PRO A 304 24.24 -24.73 1.38
CA PRO A 304 25.60 -24.27 1.19
C PRO A 304 26.60 -25.42 1.04
N SER A 305 27.72 -25.18 0.34
CA SER A 305 28.76 -26.19 0.14
C SER A 305 29.23 -26.79 1.46
N GLY A 306 29.16 -28.11 1.59
CA GLY A 306 29.51 -28.86 2.79
C GLY A 306 28.38 -29.03 3.82
N GLY A 307 27.22 -28.40 3.60
CA GLY A 307 26.02 -28.65 4.39
C GLY A 307 25.33 -29.96 3.99
N ILE A 308 24.63 -30.56 4.94
CA ILE A 308 23.81 -31.76 4.71
C ILE A 308 22.37 -31.30 4.47
N LYS A 309 21.84 -31.65 3.29
CA LYS A 309 20.42 -31.47 2.99
C LYS A 309 19.60 -32.40 3.88
N GLU A 310 18.69 -31.84 4.66
CA GLU A 310 17.80 -32.64 5.49
C GLU A 310 16.97 -33.59 4.61
N SER A 311 16.50 -34.68 5.19
CA SER A 311 15.62 -35.61 4.49
C SER A 311 14.28 -34.94 4.13
N TYR A 312 13.59 -35.42 3.11
CA TYR A 312 12.27 -34.89 2.74
C TYR A 312 11.25 -34.95 3.89
N SER A 313 11.33 -35.95 4.77
CA SER A 313 10.47 -36.00 5.95
C SER A 313 10.73 -34.83 6.90
N GLN A 314 12.00 -34.57 7.22
CA GLN A 314 12.40 -33.44 8.06
C GLN A 314 11.96 -32.09 7.45
N PHE A 315 12.10 -31.96 6.13
CA PHE A 315 11.58 -30.81 5.40
C PHE A 315 10.08 -30.63 5.60
N ILE A 316 9.27 -31.68 5.46
CA ILE A 316 7.82 -31.59 5.69
C ILE A 316 7.49 -31.28 7.16
N ASP A 317 8.17 -31.91 8.10
CA ASP A 317 7.96 -31.73 9.55
C ASP A 317 8.33 -30.31 10.03
N SER A 318 9.12 -29.58 9.25
CA SER A 318 9.48 -28.18 9.53
C SER A 318 8.43 -27.15 9.11
N TYR A 319 7.31 -27.59 8.52
CA TYR A 319 6.27 -26.72 7.94
C TYR A 319 6.83 -25.76 6.87
N PRO A 320 7.36 -26.29 5.75
CA PRO A 320 8.13 -25.49 4.80
C PRO A 320 7.28 -24.47 4.06
N VAL A 321 5.98 -24.75 3.95
CA VAL A 321 4.96 -23.89 3.36
C VAL A 321 3.72 -23.92 4.24
N PHE A 322 3.13 -22.76 4.49
CA PHE A 322 1.78 -22.65 5.01
C PHE A 322 0.96 -21.61 4.24
N PHE A 323 -0.35 -21.65 4.45
CA PHE A 323 -1.33 -20.77 3.84
C PHE A 323 -2.15 -20.09 4.91
N TRP A 324 -2.51 -18.85 4.64
CA TRP A 324 -3.43 -18.08 5.45
C TRP A 324 -4.37 -17.30 4.52
N GLU A 325 -5.65 -17.30 4.86
CA GLU A 325 -6.65 -16.51 4.15
C GLU A 325 -6.65 -15.11 4.75
N ASP A 326 -6.32 -14.11 3.92
CA ASP A 326 -6.31 -12.74 4.40
C ASP A 326 -7.75 -12.20 4.59
N PRO A 327 -7.94 -11.09 5.32
CA PRO A 327 -9.26 -10.49 5.51
C PRO A 327 -9.96 -9.99 4.24
N PHE A 328 -9.33 -10.10 3.07
CA PHE A 328 -9.94 -9.84 1.77
C PHE A 328 -10.35 -11.14 1.04
N GLY A 329 -10.22 -12.30 1.70
CA GLY A 329 -10.57 -13.62 1.16
C GLY A 329 -9.54 -14.16 0.17
N ARG A 330 -8.28 -13.70 0.24
CA ARG A 330 -7.20 -14.17 -0.64
C ARG A 330 -6.34 -15.19 0.10
N TRP A 331 -6.05 -16.31 -0.54
CA TRP A 331 -5.08 -17.27 -0.02
C TRP A 331 -3.67 -16.78 -0.27
N VAL A 332 -2.92 -16.54 0.80
CA VAL A 332 -1.52 -16.11 0.75
C VAL A 332 -0.63 -17.28 1.15
N GLN A 333 0.34 -17.60 0.31
CA GLN A 333 1.35 -18.61 0.58
C GLN A 333 2.55 -17.99 1.31
N PHE A 334 2.97 -18.65 2.37
CA PHE A 334 4.16 -18.33 3.15
C PHE A 334 5.16 -19.47 2.99
N VAL A 335 6.41 -19.13 2.68
CA VAL A 335 7.51 -20.10 2.51
C VAL A 335 8.59 -19.80 3.54
N ASN A 336 9.07 -20.83 4.22
CA ASN A 336 10.16 -20.68 5.18
C ASN A 336 11.43 -20.24 4.44
N ASN A 337 12.05 -19.14 4.88
CA ASN A 337 13.16 -18.50 4.18
C ASN A 337 14.39 -19.41 4.04
N ILE A 338 14.55 -20.41 4.91
CA ILE A 338 15.68 -21.36 4.84
C ILE A 338 15.61 -22.29 3.62
N TYR A 339 14.44 -22.39 2.97
CA TYR A 339 14.21 -23.24 1.79
C TYR A 339 14.16 -22.45 0.48
N LEU A 340 14.44 -21.15 0.52
CA LEU A 340 14.51 -20.32 -0.67
C LEU A 340 15.98 -20.12 -1.08
N PRO A 341 16.25 -19.98 -2.39
CA PRO A 341 17.58 -19.60 -2.85
C PRO A 341 17.91 -18.19 -2.35
N TRP A 342 19.13 -18.03 -1.83
CA TRP A 342 19.67 -16.77 -1.28
C TRP A 342 20.05 -15.78 -2.37
#